data_AF-A0A5M8PD04-F1
#
_entry.id   AF-A0A5M8PD04-F1
#
_cell.length_a   1.000
_cell.length_b   1.000
_cell.length_c   1.000
_cell.angle_alpha   90.00
_cell.angle_beta   90.00
_cell.angle_gamma   90.00
#
_symmetry.space_group_name_H-M   'P 1'
#
loop_
_entity.id
_entity.type
_entity.pdbx_description
1 polymer ?
#
loop_
_entity_poly.entity_id
_entity_poly.type
_entity_poly.pdbx_seq_one_letter_code
_entity_poly.pdbx_strand_id
1 'polypeptide(L)'
;MDYVLEQYDTEKRLSFTTMPEKYLMKQWLQFQTTTQGPLLQHIFRWTFTDPLPAARAGYVQNFRRALRVLDDELAEREWLVGDRCSAADLSHVPFHSRIEGIMGDDRPDMEAEFPHLDAWYKRMLERPTVQKVLADRDEALERLASLAGKK
;
A
#
# COMPACT_ATOMS: atom_id res chain seq x y z
N MET A 1 -3.39 -13.98 -1.03
CA MET A 1 -4.50 -13.31 -1.75
C MET A 1 -5.24 -14.28 -2.66
N ASP A 2 -4.54 -14.91 -3.61
CA ASP A 2 -5.13 -15.74 -4.67
C ASP A 2 -6.12 -16.80 -4.19
N TYR A 3 -5.82 -17.54 -3.12
CA TYR A 3 -6.74 -18.52 -2.56
C TYR A 3 -8.10 -17.91 -2.17
N VAL A 4 -8.09 -16.74 -1.52
CA VAL A 4 -9.32 -16.08 -1.07
C VAL A 4 -10.15 -15.61 -2.26
N LEU A 5 -9.50 -15.05 -3.28
CA LEU A 5 -10.17 -14.61 -4.50
C LEU A 5 -10.76 -15.80 -5.28
N GLU A 6 -10.02 -16.90 -5.37
CA GLU A 6 -10.48 -18.08 -6.10
C GLU A 6 -11.68 -18.74 -5.40
N GLN A 7 -11.63 -18.86 -4.08
CA GLN A 7 -12.65 -19.59 -3.31
C GLN A 7 -13.88 -18.75 -2.98
N TYR A 8 -13.72 -17.45 -2.70
CA TYR A 8 -14.78 -16.64 -2.09
C TYR A 8 -15.23 -15.45 -2.94
N ASP A 9 -14.46 -15.02 -3.93
CA ASP A 9 -14.92 -14.01 -4.90
C ASP A 9 -15.68 -14.67 -6.06
N THR A 10 -16.82 -15.28 -5.73
CA THR A 10 -17.66 -16.05 -6.67
C THR A 10 -18.26 -15.16 -7.76
N GLU A 11 -18.62 -13.93 -7.41
CA GLU A 11 -19.17 -12.92 -8.32
C GLU A 11 -18.09 -12.10 -9.05
N LYS A 12 -16.81 -12.39 -8.81
CA LYS A 12 -15.67 -11.68 -9.43
C LYS A 12 -15.70 -10.18 -9.18
N ARG A 13 -16.16 -9.75 -8.00
CA ARG A 13 -16.19 -8.35 -7.56
C ARG A 13 -14.82 -7.78 -7.23
N LEU A 14 -13.80 -8.60 -7.04
CA LEU A 14 -12.43 -8.15 -6.73
C LEU A 14 -11.36 -8.76 -7.65
N SER A 15 -11.73 -9.74 -8.47
CA SER A 15 -10.83 -10.47 -9.35
C SER A 15 -11.24 -10.37 -10.81
N PHE A 16 -10.24 -10.56 -11.69
CA PHE A 16 -10.43 -10.64 -13.14
C PHE A 16 -10.13 -12.06 -13.62
N THR A 17 -10.90 -12.54 -14.60
CA THR A 17 -10.79 -13.91 -15.13
C THR A 17 -10.21 -13.96 -16.54
N THR A 18 -10.26 -12.85 -17.28
CA THR A 18 -9.84 -12.72 -18.68
C THR A 18 -8.48 -12.06 -18.83
N MET A 19 -7.90 -12.20 -20.01
CA MET A 19 -6.73 -11.43 -20.44
C MET A 19 -7.16 -10.06 -20.97
N PRO A 20 -6.36 -9.00 -20.73
CA PRO A 20 -5.09 -8.99 -19.99
C PRO A 20 -5.24 -8.84 -18.46
N GLU A 21 -6.43 -8.49 -17.95
CA GLU A 21 -6.63 -7.96 -16.59
C GLU A 21 -6.25 -8.95 -15.50
N LYS A 22 -6.50 -10.24 -15.69
CA LYS A 22 -6.13 -11.29 -14.73
C LYS A 22 -4.63 -11.27 -14.40
N TYR A 23 -3.79 -11.08 -15.42
CA TYR A 23 -2.34 -11.12 -15.24
C TYR A 23 -1.77 -9.77 -14.83
N LEU A 24 -2.38 -8.66 -15.27
CA LEU A 24 -2.07 -7.34 -14.74
C LEU A 24 -2.37 -7.26 -13.24
N MET A 25 -3.49 -7.83 -12.77
CA MET A 25 -3.80 -7.91 -11.34
C MET A 25 -2.72 -8.70 -10.59
N LYS A 26 -2.31 -9.87 -11.11
CA LYS A 26 -1.22 -10.65 -10.52
C LYS A 26 0.10 -9.89 -10.51
N GLN A 27 0.41 -9.13 -11.56
CA GLN A 27 1.60 -8.28 -11.63
C GLN A 27 1.61 -7.26 -10.48
N TRP A 28 0.49 -6.56 -10.26
CA TRP A 28 0.38 -5.58 -9.17
C TRP A 28 0.45 -6.22 -7.78
N LEU A 29 -0.17 -7.38 -7.58
CA LEU A 29 -0.03 -8.15 -6.33
C LEU A 29 1.43 -8.56 -6.07
N GLN A 30 2.14 -8.99 -7.12
CA GLN A 30 3.56 -9.34 -7.03
C GLN A 30 4.41 -8.10 -6.76
N PHE A 31 4.14 -6.97 -7.43
CA PHE A 31 4.83 -5.71 -7.21
C PHE A 31 4.72 -5.25 -5.75
N GLN A 32 3.51 -5.33 -5.17
CA GLN A 32 3.28 -5.05 -3.76
C GLN A 32 4.16 -5.95 -2.87
N THR A 33 4.18 -7.26 -3.14
CA THR A 33 4.88 -8.26 -2.33
C THR A 33 6.41 -8.17 -2.43
N THR A 34 6.96 -7.84 -3.61
CA THR A 34 8.42 -7.83 -3.84
C THR A 34 9.04 -6.45 -3.70
N THR A 35 8.26 -5.38 -3.85
CA THR A 35 8.78 -4.01 -3.95
C THR A 35 8.24 -3.15 -2.82
N GLN A 36 6.95 -2.78 -2.86
CA GLN A 36 6.38 -1.81 -1.92
C GLN A 36 6.52 -2.28 -0.46
N GLY A 37 6.12 -3.52 -0.19
CA GLY A 37 6.14 -4.09 1.16
C GLY A 37 7.55 -4.21 1.75
N PRO A 38 8.49 -4.91 1.08
CA PRO A 38 9.85 -5.07 1.58
C PRO A 38 10.60 -3.74 1.76
N LEU A 39 10.46 -2.79 0.83
CA LEU A 39 11.12 -1.49 0.94
C LEU A 39 10.66 -0.73 2.18
N LEU A 40 9.34 -0.68 2.43
CA LEU A 40 8.81 0.00 3.61
C LEU A 40 9.23 -0.70 4.92
N GLN A 41 9.30 -2.03 4.93
CA GLN A 41 9.82 -2.80 6.07
C GLN A 41 11.30 -2.51 6.33
N HIS A 42 12.13 -2.39 5.29
CA HIS A 42 13.53 -2.03 5.44
C HIS A 42 13.69 -0.61 6.01
N ILE A 43 12.92 0.37 5.51
CA ILE A 43 12.92 1.73 6.06
C ILE A 43 12.57 1.70 7.54
N PHE A 44 11.50 0.98 7.93
CA PHE A 44 11.09 0.83 9.32
C PHE A 44 12.20 0.21 10.18
N ARG A 45 12.84 -0.87 9.72
CA ARG A 45 13.91 -1.55 10.47
C ARG A 45 15.08 -0.62 10.82
N TRP A 46 15.50 0.20 9.85
CA TRP A 46 16.62 1.13 10.01
C TRP A 46 16.28 2.37 10.85
N THR A 47 15.01 2.58 11.20
CA THR A 47 14.60 3.58 12.20
C THR A 47 14.96 3.15 13.63
N PHE A 48 15.03 1.84 13.93
CA PHE A 48 15.27 1.33 15.29
C PHE A 48 16.63 0.65 15.51
N THR A 49 17.28 0.18 14.44
CA THR A 49 18.56 -0.56 14.54
C THR A 49 19.69 0.38 14.17
N ASP A 50 20.70 0.50 15.06
CA ASP A 50 21.92 1.33 14.96
C ASP A 50 21.99 2.14 13.66
N PRO A 51 21.41 3.36 13.66
CA PRO A 51 20.99 4.02 12.45
C PRO A 51 22.20 4.19 11.53
N LEU A 52 22.09 3.58 10.35
CA LEU A 52 22.99 3.79 9.22
C LEU A 52 22.24 4.70 8.24
N PRO A 53 22.38 6.04 8.35
CA PRO A 53 21.57 6.98 7.56
C PRO A 53 21.71 6.74 6.06
N ALA A 54 22.91 6.38 5.60
CA ALA A 54 23.18 6.08 4.19
C ALA A 54 22.40 4.85 3.69
N ALA A 55 22.28 3.79 4.51
CA ALA A 55 21.51 2.62 4.15
C ALA A 55 20.01 2.96 4.04
N ARG A 56 19.48 3.69 5.02
CA ARG A 56 18.07 4.12 5.03
C ARG A 56 17.74 5.01 3.84
N ALA A 57 18.59 5.98 3.51
CA ALA A 57 18.41 6.88 2.37
C ALA A 57 18.26 6.13 1.03
N GLY A 58 19.05 5.07 0.82
CA GLY A 58 18.92 4.23 -0.38
C GLY A 58 17.55 3.55 -0.49
N TYR A 59 17.03 3.01 0.63
CA TYR A 59 15.69 2.40 0.64
C TYR A 59 14.57 3.43 0.45
N VAL A 60 14.70 4.63 1.04
CA VAL A 60 13.77 5.76 0.81
C VAL A 60 13.71 6.10 -0.68
N GLN A 61 14.87 6.26 -1.33
CA GLN A 61 14.92 6.57 -2.77
C GLN A 61 14.28 5.46 -3.61
N ASN A 62 14.54 4.19 -3.29
CA ASN A 62 13.91 3.05 -3.96
C ASN A 62 12.39 3.05 -3.78
N PHE A 63 11.92 3.37 -2.57
CA PHE A 63 10.49 3.44 -2.28
C PHE A 63 9.81 4.57 -3.07
N ARG A 64 10.43 5.75 -3.16
CA ARG A 64 9.93 6.85 -4.00
C ARG A 64 9.84 6.47 -5.49
N ARG A 65 10.81 5.71 -5.99
CA ARG A 65 10.74 5.15 -7.36
C ARG A 65 9.56 4.18 -7.52
N ALA A 66 9.28 3.36 -6.51
CA ALA A 66 8.10 2.49 -6.52
C ALA A 66 6.78 3.28 -6.48
N LEU A 67 6.71 4.39 -5.73
CA LEU A 67 5.56 5.30 -5.75
C LEU A 67 5.39 5.95 -7.12
N ARG A 68 6.48 6.35 -7.79
CA ARG A 68 6.43 6.89 -9.16
C ARG A 68 5.81 5.89 -10.14
N VAL A 69 6.18 4.62 -10.07
CA VAL A 69 5.58 3.57 -10.93
C VAL A 69 4.06 3.47 -10.73
N LEU A 70 3.57 3.58 -9.49
CA LEU A 70 2.13 3.58 -9.21
C LEU A 70 1.45 4.85 -9.73
N ASP A 71 2.07 6.01 -9.51
CA ASP A 71 1.56 7.31 -9.97
C ASP A 71 1.49 7.39 -11.50
N ASP A 72 2.52 6.92 -12.20
CA ASP A 72 2.57 6.88 -13.67
C ASP A 72 1.49 5.95 -14.23
N GLU A 73 1.24 4.80 -13.59
CA GLU A 73 0.15 3.91 -14.01
C GLU A 73 -1.21 4.60 -13.79
N LEU A 74 -1.41 5.23 -12.63
CA LEU A 74 -2.66 5.89 -12.24
C LEU A 74 -2.89 7.23 -12.96
N ALA A 75 -1.90 7.76 -13.68
CA ALA A 75 -2.08 8.91 -14.56
C ALA A 75 -3.03 8.58 -15.73
N GLU A 76 -3.01 7.33 -16.19
CA GLU A 76 -3.77 6.88 -17.35
C GLU A 76 -5.07 6.16 -16.97
N ARG A 77 -5.31 5.90 -15.69
CA ARG A 77 -6.49 5.13 -15.23
C ARG A 77 -6.86 5.40 -13.77
N GLU A 78 -8.12 5.17 -13.46
CA GLU A 78 -8.66 5.39 -12.12
C GLU A 78 -8.26 4.32 -11.09
N TRP A 79 -8.07 3.07 -11.53
CA TRP A 79 -7.74 1.90 -10.72
C TRP A 79 -6.57 1.16 -11.36
N LEU A 80 -5.76 0.43 -10.57
CA LEU A 80 -4.55 -0.21 -11.08
C LEU A 80 -4.81 -1.18 -12.24
N VAL A 81 -5.99 -1.79 -12.28
CA VAL A 81 -6.42 -2.69 -13.36
C VAL A 81 -7.87 -2.46 -13.72
N GLY A 82 -8.15 -2.36 -15.03
CA GLY A 82 -9.50 -2.24 -15.55
C GLY A 82 -10.17 -0.91 -15.15
N ASP A 83 -11.48 -0.96 -14.97
CA ASP A 83 -12.37 0.18 -14.73
C ASP A 83 -12.95 0.20 -13.31
N ARG A 84 -12.45 -0.65 -12.41
CA ARG A 84 -12.99 -0.79 -11.05
C ARG A 84 -11.94 -1.19 -10.02
N CYS A 85 -12.18 -0.80 -8.77
CA CYS A 85 -11.41 -1.25 -7.62
C CYS A 85 -11.36 -2.77 -7.57
N SER A 86 -10.16 -3.31 -7.40
CA SER A 86 -9.91 -4.76 -7.36
C SER A 86 -8.99 -5.13 -6.20
N ALA A 87 -8.63 -6.42 -6.13
CA ALA A 87 -7.61 -6.89 -5.21
C ALA A 87 -6.23 -6.24 -5.46
N ALA A 88 -5.94 -5.79 -6.69
CA ALA A 88 -4.72 -5.05 -6.97
C ALA A 88 -4.67 -3.78 -6.11
N ASP A 89 -5.72 -2.97 -6.12
CA ASP A 89 -5.80 -1.72 -5.36
C ASP A 89 -5.79 -1.98 -3.84
N LEU A 90 -6.67 -2.87 -3.37
CA LEU A 90 -6.81 -3.17 -1.94
C LEU A 90 -5.50 -3.67 -1.30
N SER A 91 -4.65 -4.36 -2.07
CA SER A 91 -3.37 -4.87 -1.58
C SER A 91 -2.37 -3.77 -1.20
N HIS A 92 -2.46 -2.60 -1.82
CA HIS A 92 -1.51 -1.50 -1.63
C HIS A 92 -1.88 -0.59 -0.45
N VAL A 93 -3.18 -0.51 -0.09
CA VAL A 93 -3.69 0.39 0.97
C VAL A 93 -3.00 0.20 2.33
N PRO A 94 -2.80 -1.03 2.86
CA PRO A 94 -2.18 -1.19 4.18
C PRO A 94 -0.76 -0.63 4.24
N PHE A 95 -0.02 -0.64 3.14
CA PHE A 95 1.34 -0.11 3.07
C PHE A 95 1.33 1.41 2.85
N HIS A 96 0.43 1.89 1.97
CA HIS A 96 0.27 3.32 1.73
C HIS A 96 -0.12 4.07 3.01
N SER A 97 -1.06 3.52 3.79
CA SER A 97 -1.50 4.10 5.07
C SER A 97 -0.42 4.17 6.16
N ARG A 98 0.77 3.60 5.94
CA ARG A 98 1.88 3.62 6.88
C ARG A 98 3.04 4.52 6.43
N ILE A 99 2.94 5.14 5.25
CA ILE A 99 4.01 6.00 4.70
C ILE A 99 4.38 7.09 5.70
N GLU A 100 3.39 7.84 6.21
CA GLU A 100 3.62 8.94 7.15
C GLU A 100 4.31 8.47 8.43
N GLY A 101 3.76 7.44 9.09
CA GLY A 101 4.30 6.93 10.36
C GLY A 101 5.67 6.23 10.25
N ILE A 102 5.99 5.62 9.11
CA ILE A 102 7.26 4.90 8.92
C ILE A 102 8.36 5.82 8.37
N MET A 103 8.04 6.70 7.42
CA MET A 103 9.02 7.54 6.75
C MET A 103 9.31 8.83 7.51
N GLY A 104 8.36 9.33 8.34
CA GLY A 104 8.56 10.52 9.15
C GLY A 104 8.93 11.74 8.29
N ASP A 105 10.10 12.32 8.55
CA ASP A 105 10.61 13.50 7.84
C ASP A 105 11.05 13.21 6.39
N ASP A 106 11.29 11.95 6.03
CA ASP A 106 11.67 11.56 4.67
C ASP A 106 10.48 11.27 3.76
N ARG A 107 9.26 11.44 4.27
CA ARG A 107 8.05 11.20 3.49
C ARG A 107 7.99 12.17 2.31
N PRO A 108 7.53 11.71 1.14
CA PRO A 108 7.23 12.61 0.03
C PRO A 108 6.04 13.51 0.35
N ASP A 109 5.99 14.65 -0.32
CA ASP A 109 4.74 15.38 -0.48
C ASP A 109 3.89 14.62 -1.52
N MET A 110 2.91 13.86 -1.05
CA MET A 110 2.12 12.98 -1.91
C MET A 110 1.33 13.76 -2.96
N GLU A 111 0.72 14.88 -2.57
CA GLU A 111 -0.11 15.68 -3.47
C GLU A 111 0.73 16.42 -4.51
N ALA A 112 1.89 16.96 -4.12
CA ALA A 112 2.76 17.68 -5.04
C ALA A 112 3.56 16.74 -5.96
N GLU A 113 4.01 15.60 -5.46
CA GLU A 113 4.94 14.73 -6.20
C GLU A 113 4.27 13.55 -6.88
N PHE A 114 3.16 13.04 -6.34
CA PHE A 114 2.47 11.85 -6.82
C PHE A 114 0.94 12.09 -6.87
N PRO A 115 0.48 13.09 -7.63
CA PRO A 115 -0.91 13.57 -7.57
C PRO A 115 -1.94 12.51 -7.95
N HIS A 116 -1.63 11.59 -8.86
CA HIS A 116 -2.56 10.55 -9.30
C HIS A 116 -2.66 9.44 -8.24
N LEU A 117 -1.53 9.09 -7.63
CA LEU A 117 -1.48 8.16 -6.52
C LEU A 117 -2.18 8.72 -5.27
N ASP A 118 -2.01 10.02 -4.98
CA ASP A 118 -2.71 10.70 -3.90
C ASP A 118 -4.23 10.72 -4.13
N ALA A 119 -4.68 11.06 -5.34
CA ALA A 119 -6.09 11.02 -5.71
C ALA A 119 -6.68 9.60 -5.60
N TRP A 120 -5.95 8.58 -6.05
CA TRP A 120 -6.32 7.17 -5.85
C TRP A 120 -6.43 6.82 -4.36
N TYR A 121 -5.48 7.26 -3.54
CA TYR A 121 -5.49 6.93 -2.12
C TYR A 121 -6.66 7.61 -1.39
N LYS A 122 -6.94 8.89 -1.70
CA LYS A 122 -8.14 9.60 -1.23
C LYS A 122 -9.42 8.85 -1.60
N ARG A 123 -9.55 8.38 -2.85
CA ARG A 123 -10.67 7.53 -3.29
C ARG A 123 -10.75 6.20 -2.52
N MET A 124 -9.61 5.58 -2.20
CA MET A 124 -9.59 4.37 -1.36
C MET A 124 -10.10 4.65 0.06
N LEU A 125 -9.77 5.81 0.63
CA LEU A 125 -10.22 6.23 1.96
C LEU A 125 -11.72 6.56 2.01
N GLU A 126 -12.38 6.83 0.89
CA GLU A 126 -13.84 7.02 0.83
C GLU A 126 -14.61 5.68 0.93
N ARG A 127 -13.93 4.54 0.74
CA ARG A 127 -14.58 3.23 0.75
C ARG A 127 -14.89 2.79 2.19
N PRO A 128 -16.16 2.46 2.52
CA PRO A 128 -16.54 2.09 3.89
C PRO A 128 -15.76 0.90 4.47
N THR A 129 -15.42 -0.08 3.64
CA THR A 129 -14.64 -1.25 4.07
C THR A 129 -13.19 -0.90 4.39
N VAL A 130 -12.59 0.05 3.67
CA VAL A 130 -11.23 0.53 3.93
C VAL A 130 -11.21 1.33 5.23
N GLN A 131 -12.15 2.26 5.40
CA GLN A 131 -12.29 3.05 6.64
C GLN A 131 -12.42 2.14 7.86
N LYS A 132 -13.30 1.13 7.79
CA LYS A 132 -13.48 0.18 8.87
C LYS A 132 -12.18 -0.56 9.21
N VAL A 133 -11.48 -1.11 8.22
CA VAL A 133 -10.25 -1.87 8.47
C VAL A 133 -9.14 -0.99 9.06
N LEU A 134 -9.03 0.27 8.63
CA LEU A 134 -8.08 1.21 9.19
C LEU A 134 -8.43 1.58 10.64
N ALA A 135 -9.71 1.79 10.95
CA ALA A 135 -10.18 2.02 12.31
C ALA A 135 -9.94 0.80 13.22
N ASP A 136 -10.29 -0.40 12.78
CA ASP A 136 -10.06 -1.66 13.52
C ASP A 136 -8.55 -1.86 13.82
N ARG A 137 -7.68 -1.49 12.87
CA ARG A 137 -6.23 -1.50 13.05
C ARG A 137 -5.80 -0.50 14.11
N ASP A 138 -6.30 0.74 14.05
CA ASP A 138 -5.89 1.81 14.96
C ASP A 138 -6.30 1.46 16.40
N GLU A 139 -7.52 0.95 16.60
CA GLU A 139 -7.97 0.41 17.90
C GLU A 139 -7.05 -0.71 18.40
N ALA A 140 -6.66 -1.64 17.52
CA ALA A 140 -5.75 -2.72 17.88
C ALA A 140 -4.35 -2.21 18.29
N LEU A 141 -3.83 -1.18 17.62
CA LEU A 141 -2.55 -0.56 17.95
C LEU A 141 -2.60 0.18 19.29
N GLU A 142 -3.66 0.93 19.56
CA GLU A 142 -3.88 1.59 20.86
C GLU A 142 -3.96 0.58 21.99
N ARG A 143 -4.70 -0.52 21.77
CA ARG A 143 -4.78 -1.62 22.74
C ARG A 143 -3.42 -2.22 23.03
N LEU A 144 -2.61 -2.48 22.00
CA LEU A 144 -1.24 -3.00 22.17
C LEU A 144 -0.35 -2.02 22.95
N ALA A 145 -0.43 -0.72 22.65
CA ALA A 145 0.33 0.32 23.36
C ALA A 145 -0.05 0.38 24.85
N SER A 146 -1.34 0.27 25.18
CA SER A 146 -1.83 0.27 26.57
C SER A 146 -1.33 -0.93 27.38
N LEU A 147 -1.08 -2.07 26.72
CA LEU A 147 -0.51 -3.26 27.36
C LEU A 147 0.99 -3.11 27.57
N ALA A 148 1.70 -2.49 26.63
CA ALA A 148 3.14 -2.24 26.74
C ALA A 148 3.49 -1.21 27.83
N GLY A 149 2.64 -0.20 28.04
CA GLY A 149 2.80 0.81 29.10
C GLY A 149 2.44 0.36 30.52
N LYS A 150 2.02 -0.89 30.73
CA LYS A 150 1.69 -1.48 32.04
C LYS A 150 2.87 -2.21 32.72
N LYS A 151 4.12 -1.94 32.32
CA LYS A 151 5.33 -2.46 32.97
C LYS A 151 5.96 -1.44 33.91
#